data_AF-A0A936DLY0-F1
#
_entry.id   AF-A0A936DLY0-F1
#
_cell.length_a   1.000
_cell.length_b   1.000
_cell.length_c   1.000
_cell.angle_alpha   90.00
_cell.angle_beta   90.00
_cell.angle_gamma   90.00
#
_symmetry.space_group_name_H-M   'P 1'
#
loop_
_entity.id
_entity.type
_entity.pdbx_description
1 polymer ?
#
loop_
_entity_poly.entity_id
_entity_poly.type
_entity_poly.pdbx_seq_one_letter_code
_entity_poly.pdbx_strand_id
1 'polypeptide(L)'
;MNNIFLSASIPLPDRHPKYYDKADIIAIRDAVIALASIALPKYRLIWGGHPSITPLIYYVIERLIVNNLKRDDWEIELSEVEKEQINRDLKKKIQKHVTLYQSLYFKDRFPEDNAKFENIIFTENIGDIPSSIQHLRYRMLTENKFAAAVFIGGMDGIEVEFNMFREFHPHALLLPVASTGAATGIVYNNLLPEEYKNERLVKDYGYMSLFQKLLIDKI
;
A
#
# COMPACT_ATOMS: atom_id res chain seq x y z
N MET A 1 9.70 7.96 13.18
CA MET A 1 9.53 7.40 11.82
C MET A 1 8.21 7.90 11.31
N ASN A 2 8.18 8.52 10.13
CA ASN A 2 6.94 9.03 9.55
C ASN A 2 6.14 7.86 8.95
N ASN A 3 4.82 7.93 9.06
CA ASN A 3 3.90 6.94 8.48
C ASN A 3 3.43 7.41 7.10
N ILE A 4 3.32 6.47 6.17
CA ILE A 4 2.73 6.65 4.84
C ILE A 4 1.50 5.75 4.77
N PHE A 5 0.36 6.36 4.47
CA PHE A 5 -0.87 5.63 4.18
C PHE A 5 -0.83 5.12 2.74
N LEU A 6 -1.19 3.85 2.53
CA LEU A 6 -1.38 3.26 1.21
C LEU A 6 -2.83 2.82 1.04
N SER A 7 -3.49 3.40 0.04
CA SER A 7 -4.80 2.99 -0.44
C SER A 7 -4.62 2.41 -1.84
N ALA A 8 -4.75 1.09 -1.97
CA ALA A 8 -4.53 0.42 -3.25
C ALA A 8 -5.37 -0.84 -3.38
N SER A 9 -5.78 -1.13 -4.63
CA SER A 9 -6.37 -2.41 -5.02
C SER A 9 -6.27 -2.61 -6.53
N ILE A 10 -6.44 -3.84 -6.99
CA ILE A 10 -6.49 -4.18 -8.42
C ILE A 10 -7.95 -4.45 -8.77
N PRO A 11 -8.59 -3.65 -9.66
CA PRO A 11 -9.95 -3.91 -10.11
C PRO A 11 -10.08 -5.27 -10.80
N LEU A 12 -11.17 -5.98 -10.52
CA LEU A 12 -11.50 -7.24 -11.17
C LEU A 12 -12.54 -7.03 -12.29
N PRO A 13 -12.62 -7.93 -13.29
CA PRO A 13 -13.55 -7.77 -14.43
C PRO A 13 -15.04 -7.74 -14.06
N ASP A 14 -15.42 -8.31 -12.91
CA ASP A 14 -16.78 -8.32 -12.38
C ASP A 14 -17.19 -7.00 -11.71
N ARG A 15 -16.29 -6.01 -11.68
CA ARG A 15 -16.51 -4.71 -11.04
C ARG A 15 -17.01 -3.68 -12.04
N HIS A 16 -17.49 -2.55 -11.52
CA HIS A 16 -18.07 -1.50 -12.35
C HIS A 16 -17.07 -1.05 -13.45
N PRO A 17 -17.48 -1.01 -14.74
CA PRO A 17 -16.59 -0.75 -15.88
C PRO A 17 -15.76 0.54 -15.76
N LYS A 18 -16.34 1.58 -15.14
CA LYS A 18 -15.65 2.85 -14.83
C LYS A 18 -14.28 2.70 -14.15
N TYR A 19 -14.05 1.62 -13.41
CA TYR A 19 -12.77 1.33 -12.79
C TYR A 19 -11.93 0.36 -13.62
N TYR A 20 -12.53 -0.74 -14.09
CA TYR A 20 -11.80 -1.81 -14.77
C TYR A 20 -11.29 -1.40 -16.16
N ASP A 21 -12.12 -0.76 -16.99
CA ASP A 21 -11.77 -0.40 -18.37
C ASP A 21 -10.62 0.63 -18.45
N LYS A 22 -10.41 1.36 -17.35
CA LYS A 22 -9.37 2.37 -17.21
C LYS A 22 -8.19 1.90 -16.37
N ALA A 23 -8.20 0.66 -15.87
CA ALA A 23 -7.15 0.17 -15.00
C ALA A 23 -5.94 -0.29 -15.81
N ASP A 24 -4.75 0.19 -15.44
CA ASP A 24 -3.50 -0.39 -15.92
C ASP A 24 -2.94 -1.33 -14.84
N ILE A 25 -3.22 -2.62 -14.98
CA ILE A 25 -2.86 -3.64 -13.97
C ILE A 25 -1.35 -3.74 -13.79
N ILE A 26 -0.57 -3.56 -14.86
CA ILE A 26 0.89 -3.61 -14.80
C ILE A 26 1.39 -2.40 -14.01
N ALA A 27 0.91 -1.21 -14.36
CA ALA A 27 1.20 0.03 -13.64
C ALA A 27 0.86 -0.05 -12.15
N ILE A 28 -0.30 -0.61 -11.78
CA ILE A 28 -0.69 -0.76 -10.37
C ILE A 28 0.33 -1.60 -9.61
N ARG A 29 0.71 -2.76 -10.16
CA ARG A 29 1.68 -3.66 -9.51
C ARG A 29 3.05 -2.99 -9.39
N ASP A 30 3.53 -2.37 -10.46
CA ASP A 30 4.83 -1.70 -10.49
C ASP A 30 4.88 -0.50 -9.53
N ALA A 31 3.81 0.28 -9.45
CA ALA A 31 3.71 1.39 -8.51
C ALA A 31 3.72 0.92 -7.05
N VAL A 32 2.99 -0.15 -6.71
CA VAL A 32 3.00 -0.73 -5.35
C VAL A 32 4.40 -1.24 -4.99
N ILE A 33 5.05 -1.97 -5.91
CA ILE A 33 6.40 -2.50 -5.72
C ILE A 33 7.41 -1.37 -5.53
N ALA A 34 7.34 -0.32 -6.35
CA ALA A 34 8.24 0.82 -6.28
C ALA A 34 8.05 1.62 -4.97
N LEU A 35 6.80 1.87 -4.58
CA LEU A 35 6.49 2.55 -3.31
C LEU A 35 7.06 1.76 -2.14
N ALA A 36 6.78 0.46 -2.07
CA ALA A 36 7.26 -0.40 -0.99
C ALA A 36 8.80 -0.39 -0.94
N SER A 37 9.46 -0.53 -2.10
CA SER A 37 10.91 -0.62 -2.19
C SER A 37 11.62 0.63 -1.66
N ILE A 38 11.07 1.81 -1.93
CA ILE A 38 11.67 3.09 -1.54
C ILE A 38 11.25 3.56 -0.15
N ALA A 39 10.03 3.20 0.30
CA ALA A 39 9.50 3.63 1.59
C ALA A 39 9.96 2.74 2.75
N LEU A 40 9.90 1.41 2.61
CA LEU A 40 10.20 0.44 3.68
C LEU A 40 11.61 0.53 4.28
N PRO A 41 12.64 1.07 3.61
CA PRO A 41 13.92 1.34 4.26
C PRO A 41 13.84 2.36 5.41
N LYS A 42 13.00 3.40 5.30
CA LYS A 42 13.04 4.60 6.17
C LYS A 42 11.73 4.90 6.88
N TYR A 43 10.60 4.54 6.29
CA TYR A 43 9.26 4.91 6.71
C TYR A 43 8.44 3.68 7.11
N ARG A 44 7.28 3.92 7.73
CA ARG A 44 6.30 2.88 8.01
C ARG A 44 5.16 2.98 7.01
N LEU A 45 4.84 1.86 6.36
CA LEU A 45 3.70 1.75 5.46
C LEU A 45 2.50 1.18 6.23
N ILE A 46 1.35 1.83 6.11
CA ILE A 46 0.11 1.43 6.78
C ILE A 46 -1.02 1.33 5.75
N TRP A 47 -1.75 0.21 5.73
CA TRP A 47 -2.86 -0.03 4.81
C TRP A 47 -3.89 -1.01 5.37
N GLY A 48 -5.07 -1.04 4.76
CA GLY A 48 -6.08 -2.08 4.99
C GLY A 48 -5.77 -3.35 4.18
N GLY A 49 -5.80 -4.52 4.82
CA GLY A 49 -5.42 -5.78 4.21
C GLY A 49 -6.22 -6.09 2.96
N HIS A 50 -5.53 -6.15 1.82
CA HIS A 50 -6.11 -6.41 0.52
C HIS A 50 -5.40 -7.60 -0.15
N PRO A 51 -6.12 -8.62 -0.64
CA PRO A 51 -5.54 -9.87 -1.16
C PRO A 51 -4.58 -9.66 -2.32
N SER A 52 -4.74 -8.60 -3.11
CA SER A 52 -3.84 -8.30 -4.24
C SER A 52 -2.63 -7.41 -3.88
N ILE A 53 -2.63 -6.75 -2.73
CA ILE A 53 -1.60 -5.75 -2.36
C ILE A 53 -0.66 -6.29 -1.28
N THR A 54 -1.23 -6.93 -0.27
CA THR A 54 -0.47 -7.54 0.84
C THR A 54 0.64 -8.49 0.34
N PRO A 55 0.42 -9.38 -0.65
CA PRO A 55 1.47 -10.26 -1.15
C PRO A 55 2.60 -9.51 -1.87
N LEU A 56 2.29 -8.42 -2.59
CA LEU A 56 3.30 -7.60 -3.28
C LEU A 56 4.22 -6.90 -2.29
N ILE A 57 3.66 -6.39 -1.19
CA ILE A 57 4.47 -5.74 -0.15
C ILE A 57 5.36 -6.77 0.55
N TYR A 58 4.82 -7.94 0.89
CA TYR A 58 5.61 -9.03 1.46
C TYR A 58 6.77 -9.42 0.54
N TYR A 59 6.49 -9.63 -0.75
CA TYR A 59 7.49 -9.94 -1.77
C TYR A 59 8.62 -8.91 -1.79
N VAL A 60 8.30 -7.62 -1.75
CA VAL A 60 9.33 -6.56 -1.71
C VAL A 60 10.19 -6.65 -0.45
N ILE A 61 9.59 -6.86 0.72
CA ILE A 61 10.35 -6.98 1.97
C ILE A 61 11.32 -8.17 1.91
N GLU A 62 10.83 -9.32 1.47
CA GLU A 62 11.64 -10.53 1.30
C GLU A 62 12.80 -10.29 0.33
N ARG A 63 12.54 -9.70 -0.84
CA ARG A 63 13.58 -9.35 -1.83
C ARG A 63 14.60 -8.36 -1.27
N LEU A 64 14.18 -7.35 -0.52
CA LEU A 64 15.11 -6.40 0.10
C LEU A 64 16.06 -7.10 1.09
N ILE A 65 15.59 -8.11 1.81
CA ILE A 65 16.41 -8.87 2.77
C ILE A 65 17.36 -9.80 2.03
N VAL A 66 16.83 -10.58 1.08
CA VAL A 66 17.61 -11.52 0.28
C VAL A 66 18.72 -10.79 -0.49
N ASN A 67 18.44 -9.63 -1.08
CA ASN A 67 19.44 -8.83 -1.79
C ASN A 67 20.56 -8.27 -0.88
N ASN A 68 20.35 -8.21 0.45
CA ASN A 68 21.38 -7.80 1.40
C ASN A 68 22.29 -8.96 1.84
N LEU A 69 21.97 -10.20 1.45
CA LEU A 69 22.87 -11.33 1.65
C LEU A 69 24.06 -11.16 0.71
N LYS A 70 25.27 -11.12 1.27
CA LYS A 70 26.50 -11.15 0.49
C LYS A 70 26.67 -12.57 -0.06
N ARG A 71 26.23 -12.82 -1.29
CA ARG A 71 26.40 -14.10 -1.99
C ARG A 71 27.15 -13.87 -3.29
N ASP A 72 28.16 -14.69 -3.51
CA ASP A 72 28.96 -14.67 -4.74
C ASP A 72 28.27 -15.43 -5.88
N ASP A 73 27.37 -16.36 -5.53
CA ASP A 73 26.57 -17.15 -6.48
C ASP A 73 25.11 -17.24 -6.03
N TRP A 74 24.20 -16.81 -6.91
CA TRP A 74 22.75 -16.77 -6.67
C TRP A 74 22.03 -18.03 -7.13
N GLU A 75 22.72 -18.95 -7.83
CA GLU A 75 22.18 -20.24 -8.24
C GLU A 75 22.21 -21.28 -7.11
N ILE A 76 23.06 -21.07 -6.10
CA ILE A 76 23.14 -21.94 -4.93
C ILE A 76 21.89 -21.76 -4.05
N GLU A 77 21.25 -22.87 -3.66
CA GLU A 77 20.13 -22.83 -2.72
C GLU A 77 20.50 -22.18 -1.37
N LEU A 78 19.52 -21.59 -0.69
CA LEU A 78 19.72 -21.05 0.65
C LEU A 78 19.98 -22.19 1.64
N SER A 79 21.07 -22.10 2.39
CA SER A 79 21.31 -22.98 3.54
C SER A 79 20.25 -22.75 4.63
N GLU A 80 20.06 -23.74 5.51
CA GLU A 80 19.10 -23.60 6.63
C GLU A 80 19.44 -22.40 7.54
N VAL A 81 20.72 -22.13 7.75
CA VAL A 81 21.19 -20.97 8.53
C VAL A 81 20.81 -19.64 7.84
N GLU A 82 20.95 -19.56 6.51
CA GLU A 82 20.53 -18.38 5.74
C GLU A 82 19.00 -18.22 5.78
N LYS A 83 18.23 -19.30 5.63
CA LYS A 83 16.76 -19.28 5.74
C LYS A 83 16.31 -18.77 7.11
N GLU A 84 16.92 -19.26 8.18
CA GLU A 84 16.65 -18.77 9.54
C GLU A 84 16.98 -17.29 9.70
N GLN A 85 18.12 -16.84 9.17
CA GLN A 85 18.52 -15.44 9.22
C GLN A 85 17.53 -14.54 8.45
N ILE A 86 17.14 -14.94 7.23
CA ILE A 86 16.13 -14.24 6.44
C ILE A 86 14.83 -14.13 7.23
N ASN A 87 14.34 -15.24 7.80
CA ASN A 87 13.09 -15.26 8.57
C ASN A 87 13.16 -14.31 9.79
N ARG A 88 14.28 -14.28 10.51
CA ARG A 88 14.48 -13.34 11.62
C ARG A 88 14.45 -11.89 11.15
N ASP A 89 15.17 -11.57 10.08
CA ASP A 89 15.24 -10.21 9.54
C ASP A 89 13.90 -9.76 8.97
N LEU A 90 13.16 -10.69 8.37
CA LEU A 90 11.83 -10.47 7.82
C LEU A 90 10.84 -10.06 8.90
N LYS A 91 10.76 -10.83 9.98
CA LYS A 91 9.93 -10.50 11.15
C LYS A 91 10.30 -9.13 11.71
N LYS A 92 11.58 -8.85 11.90
CA LYS A 92 12.06 -7.56 12.42
C LYS A 92 11.71 -6.39 11.50
N LYS A 93 11.84 -6.57 10.18
CA LYS A 93 11.55 -5.53 9.19
C LYS A 93 10.05 -5.24 9.11
N ILE A 94 9.23 -6.29 9.05
CA ILE A 94 7.76 -6.20 9.11
C ILE A 94 7.34 -5.49 10.39
N GLN A 95 7.85 -5.91 11.55
CA GLN A 95 7.48 -5.33 12.84
C GLN A 95 7.78 -3.83 12.93
N LYS A 96 8.84 -3.38 12.26
CA LYS A 96 9.26 -1.98 12.32
C LYS A 96 8.54 -1.09 11.30
N HIS A 97 8.38 -1.58 10.07
CA HIS A 97 8.03 -0.78 8.90
C HIS A 97 6.65 -1.06 8.31
N VAL A 98 5.89 -2.00 8.88
CA VAL A 98 4.55 -2.35 8.41
C VAL A 98 3.54 -2.33 9.55
N THR A 99 2.35 -1.78 9.26
CA THR A 99 1.15 -1.96 10.06
C THR A 99 -0.01 -2.30 9.14
N LEU A 100 -0.62 -3.47 9.35
CA LEU A 100 -1.73 -3.96 8.56
C LEU A 100 -3.03 -3.83 9.37
N TYR A 101 -4.04 -3.14 8.84
CA TYR A 101 -5.37 -3.14 9.43
C TYR A 101 -6.24 -4.21 8.76
N GLN A 102 -6.93 -5.04 9.54
CA GLN A 102 -7.78 -6.11 8.99
C GLN A 102 -9.08 -6.24 9.79
N SER A 103 -10.23 -6.20 9.11
CA SER A 103 -11.52 -6.33 9.80
C SER A 103 -11.83 -7.79 10.10
N LEU A 104 -12.22 -8.07 11.34
CA LEU A 104 -12.68 -9.38 11.79
C LEU A 104 -13.97 -9.85 11.09
N TYR A 105 -14.67 -8.97 10.37
CA TYR A 105 -15.75 -9.38 9.46
C TYR A 105 -15.28 -10.44 8.45
N PHE A 106 -14.03 -10.36 8.01
CA PHE A 106 -13.46 -11.26 6.99
C PHE A 106 -12.64 -12.41 7.58
N LYS A 107 -12.76 -12.71 8.88
CA LYS A 107 -11.89 -13.67 9.58
C LYS A 107 -11.75 -15.02 8.86
N ASP A 108 -12.86 -15.54 8.31
CA ASP A 108 -12.89 -16.83 7.63
C ASP A 108 -12.36 -16.77 6.18
N ARG A 109 -12.00 -15.58 5.70
CA ARG A 109 -11.54 -15.28 4.34
C ARG A 109 -10.22 -14.49 4.33
N PHE A 110 -9.49 -14.48 5.44
CA PHE A 110 -8.19 -13.83 5.46
C PHE A 110 -7.23 -14.51 4.47
N PRO A 111 -6.49 -13.73 3.66
CA PRO A 111 -5.42 -14.29 2.85
C PRO A 111 -4.42 -15.05 3.72
N GLU A 112 -3.90 -16.17 3.23
CA GLU A 112 -2.85 -16.93 3.91
C GLU A 112 -1.63 -16.05 4.22
N ASP A 113 -1.33 -15.09 3.35
CA ASP A 113 -0.24 -14.13 3.53
C ASP A 113 -0.40 -13.24 4.76
N ASN A 114 -1.61 -13.04 5.30
CA ASN A 114 -1.79 -12.29 6.54
C ASN A 114 -1.07 -12.98 7.71
N ALA A 115 -0.98 -14.32 7.73
CA ALA A 115 -0.25 -15.04 8.77
C ALA A 115 1.25 -14.71 8.80
N LYS A 116 1.79 -14.14 7.72
CA LYS A 116 3.18 -13.71 7.61
C LYS A 116 3.44 -12.35 8.25
N PHE A 117 2.40 -11.58 8.56
CA PHE A 117 2.49 -10.29 9.23
C PHE A 117 2.18 -10.43 10.72
N GLU A 118 3.16 -10.14 11.58
CA GLU A 118 2.97 -10.17 13.04
C GLU A 118 2.27 -8.88 13.55
N ASN A 119 2.30 -7.79 12.77
CA ASN A 119 1.71 -6.49 13.12
C ASN A 119 0.35 -6.25 12.47
N ILE A 120 -0.61 -7.12 12.77
CA ILE A 120 -2.00 -6.93 12.32
C ILE A 120 -2.81 -6.27 13.44
N ILE A 121 -3.39 -5.12 13.12
CA ILE A 121 -4.41 -4.47 13.96
C ILE A 121 -5.77 -4.97 13.46
N PHE A 122 -6.39 -5.81 14.28
CA PHE A 122 -7.74 -6.29 14.00
C PHE A 122 -8.78 -5.25 14.42
N THR A 123 -9.72 -4.96 13.52
CA THR A 123 -10.89 -4.13 13.83
C THR A 123 -12.13 -5.00 13.96
N GLU A 124 -13.05 -4.55 14.81
CA GLU A 124 -14.25 -5.28 15.17
C GLU A 124 -15.16 -5.54 13.95
N ASN A 125 -15.93 -6.63 14.03
CA ASN A 125 -17.03 -6.88 13.11
C ASN A 125 -18.25 -6.06 13.58
N ILE A 126 -18.73 -5.14 12.75
CA ILE A 126 -19.84 -4.22 13.07
C ILE A 126 -21.18 -4.72 12.50
N GLY A 127 -21.24 -5.94 11.98
CA GLY A 127 -22.46 -6.62 11.53
C GLY A 127 -22.56 -6.77 10.01
N ASP A 128 -22.16 -5.76 9.25
CA ASP A 128 -22.17 -5.77 7.78
C ASP A 128 -20.84 -5.30 7.17
N ILE A 129 -20.67 -5.56 5.86
CA ILE A 129 -19.45 -5.21 5.11
C ILE A 129 -19.21 -3.70 5.12
N PRO A 130 -20.14 -2.84 4.64
CA PRO A 130 -19.96 -1.39 4.66
C PRO A 130 -19.55 -0.84 6.04
N SER A 131 -20.28 -1.20 7.10
CA SER A 131 -20.02 -0.69 8.45
C SER A 131 -18.67 -1.16 8.99
N SER A 132 -18.31 -2.43 8.76
CA SER A 132 -17.03 -2.99 9.23
C SER A 132 -15.83 -2.41 8.49
N ILE A 133 -15.97 -2.14 7.19
CA ILE A 133 -14.94 -1.44 6.39
C ILE A 133 -14.84 0.02 6.81
N GLN A 134 -15.96 0.71 7.03
CA GLN A 134 -15.95 2.11 7.47
C GLN A 134 -15.29 2.25 8.85
N HIS A 135 -15.59 1.34 9.78
CA HIS A 135 -14.94 1.27 11.08
C HIS A 135 -13.43 1.03 10.96
N LEU A 136 -13.02 0.11 10.06
CA LEU A 136 -11.62 -0.12 9.76
C LEU A 136 -10.92 1.15 9.26
N ARG A 137 -11.52 1.86 8.29
CA ARG A 137 -10.98 3.13 7.77
C ARG A 137 -10.85 4.18 8.87
N TYR A 138 -11.89 4.35 9.67
CA TYR A 138 -11.90 5.31 10.76
C TYR A 138 -10.76 5.03 11.74
N ARG A 139 -10.64 3.79 12.25
CA ARG A 139 -9.55 3.42 13.18
C ARG A 139 -8.18 3.60 12.55
N MET A 140 -7.98 3.08 11.33
CA MET A 140 -6.70 3.19 10.62
C MET A 140 -6.25 4.65 10.45
N LEU A 141 -7.17 5.54 10.07
CA LEU A 141 -6.84 6.93 9.78
C LEU A 141 -6.78 7.81 11.02
N THR A 142 -7.45 7.48 12.12
CA THR A 142 -7.46 8.32 13.33
C THR A 142 -6.47 7.86 14.41
N GLU A 143 -6.09 6.59 14.45
CA GLU A 143 -5.09 6.06 15.40
C GLU A 143 -3.64 6.39 15.01
N ASN A 144 -3.42 6.90 13.80
CA ASN A 144 -2.10 7.17 13.25
C ASN A 144 -1.98 8.61 12.77
N LYS A 145 -0.79 9.20 12.89
CA LYS A 145 -0.43 10.44 12.20
C LYS A 145 0.31 10.10 10.91
N PHE A 146 -0.08 10.72 9.80
CA PHE A 146 0.52 10.46 8.50
C PHE A 146 1.28 11.68 7.98
N ALA A 147 2.42 11.44 7.34
CA ALA A 147 3.12 12.46 6.58
C ALA A 147 2.62 12.52 5.12
N ALA A 148 2.12 11.40 4.61
CA ALA A 148 1.62 11.30 3.25
C ALA A 148 0.60 10.16 3.08
N ALA A 149 -0.21 10.26 2.02
CA ALA A 149 -1.02 9.19 1.47
C ALA A 149 -0.70 8.96 0.00
N VAL A 150 -0.61 7.70 -0.39
CA VAL A 150 -0.43 7.26 -1.77
C VAL A 150 -1.63 6.43 -2.18
N PHE A 151 -2.24 6.77 -3.31
CA PHE A 151 -3.40 6.09 -3.88
C PHE A 151 -2.99 5.46 -5.21
N ILE A 152 -3.29 4.17 -5.40
CA ILE A 152 -2.86 3.40 -6.59
C ILE A 152 -4.00 2.49 -7.07
N GLY A 153 -4.40 2.67 -8.33
CA GLY A 153 -5.42 1.86 -9.00
C GLY A 153 -6.80 1.95 -8.34
N GLY A 154 -7.30 0.78 -7.93
CA GLY A 154 -8.46 0.53 -7.08
C GLY A 154 -9.84 0.93 -7.57
N MET A 155 -10.79 0.88 -6.65
CA MET A 155 -12.23 1.00 -6.89
C MET A 155 -12.86 2.08 -5.98
N ASP A 156 -14.17 2.00 -5.72
CA ASP A 156 -14.95 2.93 -4.90
C ASP A 156 -14.34 3.23 -3.52
N GLY A 157 -13.68 2.26 -2.90
CA GLY A 157 -13.04 2.46 -1.60
C GLY A 157 -11.95 3.54 -1.59
N ILE A 158 -11.26 3.76 -2.71
CA ILE A 158 -10.20 4.77 -2.82
C ILE A 158 -10.77 6.18 -2.73
N GLU A 159 -11.92 6.45 -3.36
CA GLU A 159 -12.57 7.77 -3.30
C GLU A 159 -12.98 8.11 -1.85
N VAL A 160 -13.52 7.13 -1.11
CA VAL A 160 -13.89 7.29 0.30
C VAL A 160 -12.65 7.54 1.16
N GLU A 161 -11.61 6.73 1.00
CA GLU A 161 -10.37 6.84 1.76
C GLU A 161 -9.64 8.15 1.48
N PHE A 162 -9.67 8.64 0.24
CA PHE A 162 -9.09 9.93 -0.13
C PHE A 162 -9.78 11.09 0.62
N ASN A 163 -11.10 11.13 0.61
CA ASN A 163 -11.86 12.18 1.29
C ASN A 163 -11.66 12.13 2.80
N MET A 164 -11.74 10.95 3.41
CA MET A 164 -11.48 10.77 4.85
C MET A 164 -10.05 11.17 5.23
N PHE A 165 -9.06 10.79 4.40
CA PHE A 165 -7.67 11.13 4.67
C PHE A 165 -7.44 12.64 4.64
N ARG A 166 -8.03 13.36 3.67
CA ARG A 166 -7.94 14.83 3.60
C ARG A 166 -8.57 15.52 4.80
N GLU A 167 -9.69 14.99 5.29
CA GLU A 167 -10.37 15.50 6.48
C GLU A 167 -9.52 15.32 7.74
N PHE A 168 -8.97 14.13 7.94
CA PHE A 168 -8.21 13.80 9.16
C PHE A 168 -6.76 14.28 9.13
N HIS A 169 -6.16 14.43 7.95
CA HIS A 169 -4.74 14.80 7.76
C HIS A 169 -4.57 15.93 6.74
N PRO A 170 -5.09 17.15 7.01
CA PRO A 170 -5.16 18.24 6.03
C PRO A 170 -3.79 18.79 5.59
N HIS A 171 -2.72 18.50 6.34
CA HIS A 171 -1.35 18.93 6.03
C HIS A 171 -0.47 17.81 5.45
N ALA A 172 -0.98 16.58 5.37
CA ALA A 172 -0.25 15.47 4.81
C ALA A 172 -0.22 15.55 3.28
N LEU A 173 0.86 15.05 2.70
CA LEU A 173 1.04 15.03 1.26
C LEU A 173 0.10 14.01 0.59
N LEU A 174 -0.47 14.36 -0.57
CA LEU A 174 -1.40 13.51 -1.31
C LEU A 174 -0.80 13.11 -2.67
N LEU A 175 -0.72 11.80 -2.93
CA LEU A 175 -0.20 11.28 -4.20
C LEU A 175 -1.16 10.25 -4.82
N PRO A 176 -2.23 10.69 -5.51
CA PRO A 176 -2.98 9.80 -6.38
C PRO A 176 -2.20 9.56 -7.68
N VAL A 177 -1.64 8.36 -7.84
CA VAL A 177 -0.85 7.94 -9.01
C VAL A 177 -1.79 7.63 -10.18
N ALA A 178 -2.29 8.68 -10.82
CA ALA A 178 -3.29 8.61 -11.88
C ALA A 178 -2.85 7.82 -13.13
N SER A 179 -1.56 7.65 -13.40
CA SER A 179 -1.04 6.77 -14.47
C SER A 179 -1.44 5.30 -14.29
N THR A 180 -1.81 4.91 -13.06
CA THR A 180 -2.37 3.57 -12.78
C THR A 180 -3.85 3.43 -13.13
N GLY A 181 -4.51 4.55 -13.44
CA GLY A 181 -5.90 4.61 -13.85
C GLY A 181 -6.90 4.25 -12.75
N ALA A 182 -7.98 3.58 -13.13
CA ALA A 182 -9.07 3.14 -12.25
C ALA A 182 -9.62 4.26 -11.34
N ALA A 183 -9.96 3.97 -10.08
CA ALA A 183 -10.49 4.97 -9.15
C ALA A 183 -9.49 6.09 -8.84
N THR A 184 -8.19 5.79 -8.82
CA THR A 184 -7.13 6.77 -8.57
C THR A 184 -7.10 7.85 -9.66
N GLY A 185 -7.33 7.49 -10.93
CA GLY A 185 -7.50 8.47 -12.00
C GLY A 185 -8.71 9.38 -11.80
N ILE A 186 -9.81 8.86 -11.26
CA ILE A 186 -11.01 9.66 -10.92
C ILE A 186 -10.69 10.62 -9.78
N VAL A 187 -10.02 10.14 -8.72
CA VAL A 187 -9.56 10.97 -7.60
C VAL A 187 -8.70 12.13 -8.10
N TYR A 188 -7.70 11.85 -8.94
CA TYR A 188 -6.84 12.90 -9.49
C TYR A 188 -7.63 13.94 -10.29
N ASN A 189 -8.52 13.50 -11.17
CA ASN A 189 -9.22 14.42 -12.06
C ASN A 189 -10.27 15.28 -11.33
N ASN A 190 -10.99 14.68 -10.38
CA ASN A 190 -12.23 15.25 -9.84
C ASN A 190 -12.14 15.69 -8.38
N LEU A 191 -11.26 15.09 -7.58
CA LEU A 191 -11.21 15.30 -6.12
C LEU A 191 -9.92 15.96 -5.62
N LEU A 192 -8.81 15.79 -6.34
CA LEU A 192 -7.53 16.41 -6.01
C LEU A 192 -7.57 17.91 -6.33
N PRO A 193 -7.32 18.80 -5.36
CA PRO A 193 -7.24 20.24 -5.63
C PRO A 193 -6.14 20.58 -6.63
N GLU A 194 -6.36 21.61 -7.45
CA GLU A 194 -5.47 21.99 -8.54
C GLU A 194 -4.03 22.27 -8.07
N GLU A 195 -3.86 22.86 -6.89
CA GLU A 195 -2.55 23.17 -6.31
C GLU A 195 -1.71 21.92 -5.98
N TYR A 196 -2.34 20.75 -5.85
CA TYR A 196 -1.65 19.47 -5.62
C TYR A 196 -1.50 18.65 -6.90
N LYS A 197 -2.07 19.08 -8.03
CA LYS A 197 -1.92 18.38 -9.30
C LYS A 197 -0.49 18.48 -9.80
N ASN A 198 0.01 17.36 -10.28
CA ASN A 198 1.32 17.24 -10.89
C ASN A 198 1.21 16.35 -12.12
N GLU A 199 1.77 16.78 -13.26
CA GLU A 199 1.69 16.00 -14.51
C GLU A 199 2.37 14.62 -14.39
N ARG A 200 3.39 14.52 -13.54
CA ARG A 200 4.11 13.26 -13.31
C ARG A 200 3.20 12.17 -12.74
N LEU A 201 2.18 12.55 -11.96
CA LEU A 201 1.21 11.59 -11.43
C LEU A 201 0.35 10.95 -12.53
N VAL A 202 0.26 11.58 -13.72
CA VAL A 202 -0.55 11.11 -14.85
C VAL A 202 0.32 10.43 -15.91
N LYS A 203 1.52 10.95 -16.15
CA LYS A 203 2.36 10.57 -17.30
C LYS A 203 3.51 9.62 -16.92
N ASP A 204 3.97 9.61 -15.67
CA ASP A 204 5.13 8.81 -15.30
C ASP A 204 4.75 7.35 -15.05
N TYR A 205 5.51 6.46 -15.69
CA TYR A 205 5.61 5.03 -15.36
C TYR A 205 6.92 4.71 -14.62
N GLY A 206 7.83 5.69 -14.50
CA GLY A 206 9.06 5.59 -13.71
C GLY A 206 8.80 5.76 -12.20
N TYR A 207 8.02 4.86 -11.59
CA TYR A 207 7.49 5.03 -10.24
C TYR A 207 8.54 5.23 -9.16
N MET A 208 9.72 4.61 -9.29
CA MET A 208 10.82 4.82 -8.35
C MET A 208 11.25 6.30 -8.28
N SER A 209 11.44 6.92 -9.45
CA SER A 209 11.79 8.34 -9.56
C SER A 209 10.63 9.25 -9.14
N LEU A 210 9.39 8.85 -9.46
CA LEU A 210 8.19 9.56 -9.04
C LEU A 210 8.11 9.65 -7.52
N PHE A 211 8.18 8.52 -6.81
CA PHE A 211 8.12 8.50 -5.35
C PHE A 211 9.36 9.12 -4.72
N GLN A 212 10.55 8.96 -5.29
CA GLN A 212 11.73 9.67 -4.75
C GLN A 212 11.49 11.19 -4.72
N LYS A 213 11.01 11.76 -5.83
CA LYS A 213 10.88 13.21 -5.97
C LYS A 213 9.64 13.80 -5.31
N LEU A 214 8.52 13.12 -5.42
CA LEU A 214 7.25 13.64 -4.93
C LEU A 214 7.00 13.24 -3.48
N LEU A 215 7.47 12.09 -3.03
CA LEU A 215 7.24 11.59 -1.67
C LEU A 215 8.48 11.73 -0.79
N ILE A 216 9.55 11.00 -1.09
CA ILE A 216 10.70 10.84 -0.19
C ILE A 216 11.47 12.16 0.03
N ASP A 217 11.67 12.96 -1.01
CA ASP A 217 12.34 14.27 -0.92
C ASP A 217 11.49 15.31 -0.13
N LYS A 218 10.24 14.97 0.25
CA LYS A 218 9.28 15.90 0.87
C LYS A 218 8.94 15.57 2.33
N ILE A 219 9.22 14.35 2.82
CA ILE A 219 8.76 13.87 4.16
C ILE A 219 9.84 13.28 5.05
#